data_AF-S2DJP0-F1
#
_entry.id   AF-S2DJP0-F1
#
_cell.length_a   1.000
_cell.length_b   1.000
_cell.length_c   1.000
_cell.angle_alpha   90.00
_cell.angle_beta   90.00
_cell.angle_gamma   90.00
#
_symmetry.space_group_name_H-M   'P 1'
#
loop_
_entity.id
_entity.type
_entity.pdbx_description
1 polymer ?
#
loop_
_entity_poly.entity_id
_entity_poly.type
_entity_poly.pdbx_seq_one_letter_code
_entity_poly.pdbx_strand_id
1 'polypeptide(L)'
;MKSISTFVLFLFLTIPGFAKDPGEKTFLIIFDKSELKELKTSTEYIELSLMALFKTKAYTGNSDAAILVKVPYGNIDENQLGDMFVRLNREKIVSLQEVAFQIIDLEKSKAVYETLLASYEEKSQKSKTKSKQGKAISAN
;
A
#
# COMPACT_ATOMS: atom_id res chain seq x y z
N MET A 1 -49.36 -2.55 23.77
CA MET A 1 -48.23 -3.47 23.47
C MET A 1 -47.79 -3.45 22.01
N LYS A 2 -48.65 -3.15 21.02
CA LYS A 2 -48.27 -3.10 19.60
C LYS A 2 -47.25 -1.99 19.25
N SER A 3 -47.30 -0.83 19.90
CA SER A 3 -46.37 0.29 19.63
C SER A 3 -44.93 0.05 20.09
N ILE A 4 -44.74 -0.71 21.18
CA ILE A 4 -43.42 -1.02 21.73
C ILE A 4 -42.68 -1.98 20.79
N SER A 5 -43.39 -2.94 20.20
CA SER A 5 -42.82 -3.88 19.24
C SER A 5 -42.33 -3.17 17.97
N THR A 6 -43.06 -2.17 17.48
CA THR A 6 -42.65 -1.39 16.31
C THR A 6 -41.43 -0.50 16.59
N PHE A 7 -41.32 0.06 17.80
CA PHE A 7 -40.21 0.91 18.19
C PHE A 7 -38.89 0.14 18.31
N VAL A 8 -38.94 -1.07 18.87
CA VAL A 8 -37.78 -1.97 18.96
C VAL A 8 -37.30 -2.39 17.57
N LEU A 9 -38.22 -2.65 16.62
CA LEU A 9 -37.86 -3.01 15.25
C LEU A 9 -37.18 -1.86 14.49
N PHE A 10 -37.60 -0.61 14.73
CA PHE A 10 -36.98 0.58 14.12
C PHE A 10 -35.56 0.84 14.68
N LEU A 11 -35.31 0.50 15.94
CA LEU A 11 -34.00 0.69 16.60
C LEU A 11 -32.90 -0.18 15.98
N PHE A 12 -33.25 -1.37 15.46
CA PHE A 12 -32.29 -2.26 14.79
C PHE A 12 -31.95 -1.80 13.35
N LEU A 13 -32.81 -1.02 12.71
CA LEU A 13 -32.55 -0.49 11.35
C LEU A 13 -31.61 0.72 11.35
N THR A 14 -31.39 1.35 12.52
CA THR A 14 -30.54 2.54 12.66
C THR A 14 -29.12 2.23 13.14
N ILE A 15 -28.72 0.96 13.25
CA ILE A 15 -27.33 0.61 13.59
C ILE A 15 -26.50 0.73 12.30
N PRO A 16 -25.67 1.77 12.12
CA PRO A 16 -24.71 1.77 11.03
C PRO A 16 -23.77 0.59 11.27
N GLY A 17 -23.81 -0.39 10.36
CA GLY A 17 -22.84 -1.47 10.33
C GLY A 17 -21.48 -0.85 10.04
N PHE A 18 -20.67 -0.63 11.08
CA PHE A 18 -19.24 -0.40 10.93
C PHE A 18 -18.61 -1.70 10.43
N ALA A 19 -18.70 -1.93 9.11
CA ALA A 19 -17.88 -2.92 8.46
C ALA A 19 -16.42 -2.52 8.71
N LYS A 20 -15.68 -3.44 9.34
CA LYS A 20 -14.24 -3.31 9.57
C LYS A 20 -13.60 -2.95 8.24
N ASP A 21 -12.90 -1.82 8.22
CA ASP A 21 -12.30 -1.19 7.03
C ASP A 21 -11.72 -2.28 6.10
N PRO A 22 -12.12 -2.35 4.81
CA PRO A 22 -11.84 -3.50 3.93
C PRO A 22 -10.36 -3.76 3.56
N GLY A 23 -9.43 -3.42 4.45
CA GLY A 23 -8.00 -3.65 4.28
C GLY A 23 -7.43 -2.72 3.23
N GLU A 24 -7.67 -1.42 3.36
CA GLU A 24 -7.11 -0.41 2.47
C GLU A 24 -5.60 -0.62 2.26
N LYS A 25 -5.15 -0.51 1.02
CA LYS A 25 -3.72 -0.62 0.67
C LYS A 25 -3.24 0.67 0.03
N THR A 26 -1.97 0.96 0.25
CA THR A 26 -1.29 2.09 -0.38
C THR A 26 -0.15 1.58 -1.25
N PHE A 27 -0.21 1.92 -2.54
CA PHE A 27 0.83 1.63 -3.50
C PHE A 27 1.60 2.90 -3.85
N LEU A 28 2.90 2.76 -4.02
CA LEU A 28 3.78 3.76 -4.62
C LEU A 28 4.20 3.26 -5.99
N ILE A 29 3.85 4.01 -7.03
CA ILE A 29 4.27 3.75 -8.41
C ILE A 29 5.38 4.73 -8.74
N ILE A 30 6.51 4.23 -9.21
CA ILE A 30 7.69 5.01 -9.61
C ILE A 30 7.83 4.91 -11.12
N PHE A 31 8.19 6.02 -11.76
CA PHE A 31 8.36 6.12 -13.20
C PHE A 31 9.75 6.67 -13.54
N ASP A 32 10.30 6.26 -14.67
CA ASP A 32 11.50 6.88 -15.23
C ASP A 32 11.15 8.20 -15.93
N LYS A 33 11.73 9.32 -15.45
CA LYS A 33 11.48 10.66 -16.02
C LYS A 33 11.91 10.78 -17.48
N SER A 34 12.95 10.07 -17.90
CA SER A 34 13.43 10.08 -19.28
C SER A 34 12.45 9.35 -20.20
N GLU A 35 11.98 8.18 -19.78
CA GLU A 35 10.97 7.40 -20.50
C GLU A 35 9.65 8.15 -20.64
N LEU A 36 9.16 8.80 -19.57
CA LEU A 36 7.94 9.60 -19.63
C LEU A 36 8.04 10.73 -20.66
N LYS A 37 9.23 11.36 -20.80
CA LYS A 37 9.47 12.40 -21.81
C LYS A 37 9.46 11.83 -23.22
N GLU A 38 10.07 10.67 -23.44
CA GLU A 38 10.06 9.98 -24.74
C GLU A 38 8.64 9.59 -25.17
N LEU A 39 7.84 9.11 -24.22
CA LEU A 39 6.43 8.75 -24.41
C LEU A 39 5.49 9.96 -24.47
N LYS A 40 6.03 11.18 -24.30
CA LYS A 40 5.31 12.46 -24.30
C LYS A 40 4.14 12.47 -23.31
N THR A 41 4.40 11.98 -22.11
CA THR A 41 3.42 11.85 -21.02
C THR A 41 3.94 12.43 -19.70
N SER A 42 3.09 12.47 -18.69
CA SER A 42 3.46 12.88 -17.33
C SER A 42 2.71 12.02 -16.31
N THR A 43 3.19 12.01 -15.06
CA THR A 43 2.51 11.28 -13.98
C THR A 43 1.11 11.84 -13.72
N GLU A 44 0.90 13.15 -13.84
CA GLU A 44 -0.43 13.76 -13.73
C GLU A 44 -1.37 13.26 -14.84
N TYR A 45 -0.84 13.07 -16.05
CA TYR A 45 -1.64 12.58 -17.15
C TYR A 45 -2.02 11.09 -16.97
N ILE A 46 -1.05 10.27 -16.55
CA ILE A 46 -1.28 8.85 -16.22
C ILE A 46 -2.27 8.73 -15.05
N GLU A 47 -2.12 9.57 -14.02
CA GLU A 47 -2.97 9.63 -12.83
C GLU A 47 -4.46 9.75 -13.18
N LEU A 48 -4.82 10.52 -14.21
CA LEU A 48 -6.21 10.66 -14.66
C LEU A 48 -6.90 9.33 -14.97
N SER A 49 -6.13 8.31 -15.43
CA SER A 49 -6.67 6.98 -15.71
C SER A 49 -7.02 6.22 -14.43
N LEU A 50 -6.33 6.53 -13.32
CA LEU A 50 -6.45 5.84 -12.04
C LEU A 50 -7.43 6.55 -11.08
N MET A 51 -7.57 7.88 -11.21
CA MET A 51 -8.47 8.71 -10.38
C MET A 51 -9.94 8.29 -10.42
N ALA A 52 -10.37 7.63 -11.50
CA ALA A 52 -11.73 7.11 -11.63
C ALA A 52 -12.00 5.93 -10.68
N LEU A 53 -10.96 5.21 -10.28
CA LEU A 53 -11.05 3.96 -9.51
C LEU A 53 -10.53 4.12 -8.09
N PHE A 54 -9.52 4.97 -7.89
CA PHE A 54 -8.77 5.08 -6.64
C PHE A 54 -8.53 6.52 -6.23
N LYS A 55 -8.19 6.70 -4.96
CA LYS A 55 -7.67 7.98 -4.48
C LYS A 55 -6.19 8.04 -4.80
N THR A 56 -5.79 8.98 -5.65
CA THR A 56 -4.41 9.10 -6.12
C THR A 56 -3.79 10.44 -5.76
N LYS A 57 -2.46 10.49 -5.82
CA LYS A 57 -1.69 11.73 -5.80
C LYS A 57 -0.42 11.58 -6.62
N ALA A 58 -0.30 12.30 -7.73
CA ALA A 58 0.95 12.43 -8.46
C ALA A 58 1.94 13.35 -7.74
N TYR A 59 3.23 13.01 -7.88
CA TYR A 59 4.37 13.75 -7.37
C TYR A 59 5.34 14.01 -8.52
N THR A 60 5.66 15.29 -8.74
CA THR A 60 6.60 15.74 -9.77
C THR A 60 7.51 16.86 -9.27
N GLY A 61 8.51 17.23 -10.08
CA GLY A 61 9.50 18.27 -9.79
C GLY A 61 10.82 17.71 -9.26
N ASN A 62 11.25 18.18 -8.08
CA ASN A 62 12.51 17.78 -7.44
C ASN A 62 12.50 16.35 -6.89
N SER A 63 11.30 15.78 -6.70
CA SER A 63 11.13 14.38 -6.30
C SER A 63 11.10 13.46 -7.52
N ASP A 64 11.33 12.16 -7.32
CA ASP A 64 11.14 11.17 -8.39
C ASP A 64 9.72 11.21 -8.94
N ALA A 65 9.56 10.90 -10.22
CA ALA A 65 8.25 10.86 -10.84
C ALA A 65 7.48 9.68 -10.26
N ALA A 66 6.43 9.97 -9.49
CA ALA A 66 5.72 8.95 -8.76
C ALA A 66 4.22 9.26 -8.62
N ILE A 67 3.43 8.21 -8.42
CA ILE A 67 2.01 8.31 -8.08
C ILE A 67 1.78 7.46 -6.83
N LEU A 68 1.15 8.06 -5.83
CA LEU A 68 0.66 7.34 -4.66
C LEU A 68 -0.80 6.96 -4.91
N VAL A 69 -1.13 5.68 -4.79
CA VAL A 69 -2.46 5.14 -5.06
C VAL A 69 -2.98 4.49 -3.80
N LYS A 70 -4.08 5.01 -3.26
CA LYS A 70 -4.80 4.41 -2.14
C LYS A 70 -6.00 3.64 -2.67
N VAL A 71 -5.93 2.32 -2.49
CA VAL A 71 -6.95 1.38 -2.93
C VAL A 71 -7.86 1.05 -1.75
N PRO A 72 -9.19 1.21 -1.89
CA PRO A 72 -10.12 0.99 -0.77
C PRO A 72 -10.32 -0.49 -0.42
N TYR A 73 -9.89 -1.42 -1.27
CA TYR A 73 -10.09 -2.87 -1.09
C TYR A 73 -8.74 -3.60 -1.02
N GLY A 74 -8.56 -4.47 -0.03
CA GLY A 74 -7.30 -5.19 0.19
C GLY A 74 -7.02 -6.35 -0.78
N ASN A 75 -7.93 -6.63 -1.71
CA ASN A 75 -7.82 -7.74 -2.66
C ASN A 75 -7.01 -7.39 -3.92
N ILE A 76 -6.54 -6.15 -4.06
CA ILE A 76 -5.64 -5.73 -5.14
C ILE A 76 -4.19 -5.89 -4.66
N ASP A 77 -3.34 -6.53 -5.46
CA ASP A 77 -1.89 -6.62 -5.27
C ASP A 77 -1.10 -5.82 -6.32
N GLU A 78 0.24 -5.81 -6.21
CA GLU A 78 1.11 -5.04 -7.09
C GLU A 78 0.93 -5.43 -8.57
N ASN A 79 0.72 -6.72 -8.84
CA ASN A 79 0.58 -7.25 -10.20
C ASN A 79 -0.77 -6.85 -10.79
N GLN A 80 -1.85 -7.00 -10.02
CA GLN A 80 -3.19 -6.61 -10.45
C GLN A 80 -3.30 -5.10 -10.69
N LEU A 81 -2.60 -4.29 -9.91
CA LEU A 81 -2.49 -2.86 -10.18
C LEU A 81 -1.67 -2.60 -11.47
N GLY A 82 -0.60 -3.36 -11.69
CA GLY A 82 0.23 -3.30 -12.88
C GLY A 82 -0.49 -3.65 -14.18
N ASP A 83 -1.45 -4.58 -14.13
CA ASP A 83 -2.26 -5.00 -15.28
C ASP A 83 -3.33 -3.96 -15.70
N MET A 84 -3.53 -2.91 -14.90
CA MET A 84 -4.52 -1.88 -15.24
C MET A 84 -4.07 -1.02 -16.41
N PHE A 85 -5.01 -0.72 -17.30
CA PHE A 85 -4.73 0.12 -18.46
C PHE A 85 -4.66 1.59 -18.09
N VAL A 86 -3.57 2.24 -18.50
CA VAL A 86 -3.36 3.68 -18.37
C VAL A 86 -3.13 4.32 -19.72
N ARG A 87 -3.66 5.52 -19.87
CA ARG A 87 -3.48 6.32 -21.07
C ARG A 87 -2.19 7.14 -20.95
N LEU A 88 -1.28 6.97 -21.90
CA LEU A 88 -0.05 7.76 -21.95
C LEU A 88 -0.26 9.07 -22.72
N ASN A 89 -1.05 9.02 -23.79
CA ASN A 89 -1.40 10.18 -24.61
C ASN A 89 -2.69 9.90 -25.40
N ARG A 90 -3.00 10.72 -26.40
CA ARG A 90 -4.23 10.57 -27.20
C ARG A 90 -4.31 9.24 -27.94
N GLU A 91 -3.17 8.67 -28.32
CA GLU A 91 -3.08 7.54 -29.24
C GLU A 91 -2.68 6.24 -28.55
N LYS A 92 -2.00 6.32 -27.39
CA LYS A 92 -1.41 5.15 -26.72
C LYS A 92 -2.04 4.88 -25.36
N ILE A 93 -2.53 3.65 -25.21
CA ILE A 93 -2.96 3.04 -23.95
C ILE A 93 -2.10 1.80 -23.74
N VAL A 94 -1.59 1.60 -22.53
CA VAL A 94 -0.73 0.47 -22.16
C VAL A 94 -1.14 -0.05 -20.79
N SER A 95 -0.66 -1.24 -20.41
CA SER A 95 -0.73 -1.65 -19.00
C SER A 95 0.22 -0.80 -18.14
N LEU A 96 -0.13 -0.56 -16.88
CA LEU A 96 0.66 0.26 -15.97
C LEU A 96 2.08 -0.29 -15.79
N GLN A 97 2.24 -1.62 -15.76
CA GLN A 97 3.54 -2.29 -15.66
C GLN A 97 4.49 -2.01 -16.84
N GLU A 98 3.96 -1.62 -18.02
CA GLU A 98 4.81 -1.29 -19.19
C GLU A 98 5.49 0.07 -19.08
N VAL A 99 4.97 0.96 -18.24
CA VAL A 99 5.49 2.33 -18.07
C VAL A 99 5.97 2.61 -16.64
N ALA A 100 5.51 1.83 -15.66
CA ALA A 100 5.99 1.91 -14.30
C ALA A 100 7.37 1.26 -14.19
N PHE A 101 8.36 2.02 -13.71
CA PHE A 101 9.66 1.47 -13.34
C PHE A 101 9.51 0.50 -12.17
N GLN A 102 8.65 0.83 -11.20
CA GLN A 102 8.37 -0.03 -10.05
C GLN A 102 6.98 0.25 -9.46
N ILE A 103 6.30 -0.80 -9.01
CA ILE A 103 5.07 -0.72 -8.21
C ILE A 103 5.36 -1.35 -6.85
N ILE A 104 5.16 -0.58 -5.77
CA ILE A 104 5.55 -0.96 -4.41
C ILE A 104 4.31 -0.96 -3.52
N ASP A 105 4.00 -2.09 -2.88
CA ASP A 105 3.06 -2.15 -1.75
C ASP A 105 3.76 -1.62 -0.48
N LEU A 106 3.31 -0.46 0.01
CA LEU A 106 3.89 0.20 1.17
C LEU A 106 3.57 -0.53 2.49
N GLU A 107 2.41 -1.19 2.57
CA GLU A 107 2.01 -1.94 3.77
C GLU A 107 2.85 -3.20 3.91
N LYS A 108 3.04 -3.92 2.80
CA LYS A 108 3.93 -5.09 2.74
C LYS A 108 5.38 -4.70 3.07
N SER A 109 5.85 -3.58 2.53
CA SER A 109 7.20 -3.07 2.81
C SER A 109 7.40 -2.74 4.29
N LYS A 110 6.40 -2.11 4.92
CA LYS A 110 6.40 -1.81 6.35
C LYS A 110 6.42 -3.08 7.20
N ALA A 111 5.57 -4.05 6.88
CA ALA A 111 5.51 -5.32 7.62
C ALA A 111 6.83 -6.11 7.55
N VAL A 112 7.46 -6.14 6.37
CA VAL A 112 8.78 -6.76 6.20
C VAL A 112 9.84 -6.03 7.03
N TYR A 113 9.84 -4.70 7.00
CA TYR A 113 10.77 -3.89 7.79
C TYR A 113 10.62 -4.12 9.30
N GLU A 114 9.40 -4.13 9.82
CA GLU A 114 9.13 -4.40 11.24
C GLU A 114 9.57 -5.81 11.65
N THR A 115 9.35 -6.81 10.78
CA THR A 115 9.80 -8.19 11.01
C THR A 115 11.33 -8.28 11.07
N LEU A 116 12.02 -7.57 10.18
CA LEU A 116 13.49 -7.53 10.16
C LEU A 116 14.03 -6.88 11.44
N LEU A 117 13.44 -5.76 11.88
CA LEU A 117 13.80 -5.09 13.13
C LEU A 117 13.64 -6.03 14.34
N ALA A 118 12.48 -6.69 14.47
CA ALA A 118 12.23 -7.63 15.55
C ALA A 118 13.27 -8.77 15.57
N SER A 119 13.61 -9.32 14.39
CA SER A 119 14.63 -10.38 14.28
C SER A 119 16.03 -9.91 14.73
N TYR A 120 16.35 -8.63 14.52
CA TYR A 120 17.63 -8.04 14.91
C TYR A 120 17.72 -7.83 16.42
N GLU A 121 16.62 -7.36 17.03
CA GLU A 121 16.51 -7.20 18.47
C GLU A 121 16.61 -8.55 19.19
N GLU A 122 15.94 -9.58 18.70
CA GLU A 122 16.04 -10.94 19.25
C GLU A 122 17.47 -11.49 19.21
N LYS A 123 18.19 -11.28 18.10
CA LYS A 123 19.61 -11.68 17.97
C LYS A 123 20.49 -10.95 18.98
N SER A 124 20.22 -9.67 19.20
CA SER A 124 20.94 -8.82 20.17
C SER A 124 20.65 -9.20 21.62
N GLN A 125 19.46 -9.71 21.93
CA GLN A 125 19.12 -10.23 23.26
C GLN A 125 19.73 -11.61 23.50
N LYS A 126 19.67 -12.53 22.52
CA LYS A 126 20.28 -13.87 22.62
C LYS A 126 21.81 -13.82 22.78
N SER A 127 22.48 -12.83 22.19
CA SER A 127 23.94 -12.64 22.35
C SER A 127 24.32 -12.15 23.76
N LYS A 128 23.51 -11.27 24.38
CA LYS A 128 23.67 -10.84 25.77
C LYS A 128 23.43 -11.96 26.79
N THR A 129 22.52 -12.88 26.51
CA THR A 129 22.26 -14.01 27.41
C THR A 129 23.37 -15.07 27.32
N LYS A 130 23.91 -15.34 26.12
CA LYS A 130 25.07 -16.23 25.94
C LYS A 130 26.35 -15.71 26.61
N SER A 131 26.60 -14.40 26.62
CA SER A 131 27.78 -13.83 27.30
C SER A 131 27.70 -13.90 28.83
N LYS A 132 26.49 -13.89 29.40
CA LYS A 132 26.27 -14.15 30.83
C LYS A 132 26.44 -15.62 31.21
N GLN A 133 26.00 -16.55 30.38
CA GLN A 133 26.21 -17.99 30.61
C GLN A 133 27.68 -18.42 30.41
N GLY A 134 28.41 -17.82 29.46
CA GLY A 134 29.85 -18.10 29.28
C GLY A 134 30.72 -17.69 30.48
N LYS A 135 30.33 -16.64 31.22
CA LYS A 135 31.02 -16.23 32.46
C LYS A 135 30.75 -17.15 33.66
N ALA A 136 29.60 -17.84 33.69
CA ALA A 136 29.25 -18.74 34.79
C ALA A 136 29.94 -20.11 34.69
N ILE A 137 30.41 -20.51 33.52
CA ILE A 137 31.05 -21.82 33.30
C ILE A 137 32.58 -21.75 33.51
N SER A 138 33.19 -20.57 33.43
CA SER A 138 34.64 -20.37 33.68
C SER A 138 35.01 -20.16 35.15
N ALA A 139 34.04 -20.25 36.06
CA ALA A 139 34.26 -20.11 37.51
C ALA A 139 33.90 -21.44 38.20
N ASN A 140 34.71 -22.47 37.94
CA ASN A 140 34.82 -23.69 38.75
C ASN A 140 36.23 -24.27 38.57
#